data_AF-A0A377ZBK9-F1
#
_entry.id   AF-A0A377ZBK9-F1
#
_cell.length_a   1.000
_cell.length_b   1.000
_cell.length_c   1.000
_cell.angle_alpha   90.00
_cell.angle_beta   90.00
_cell.angle_gamma   90.00
#
_symmetry.space_group_name_H-M   'P 1'
#
loop_
_entity.id
_entity.type
_entity.pdbx_description
1 polymer ?
#
loop_
_entity_poly.entity_id
_entity_poly.type
_entity_poly.pdbx_seq_one_letter_code
_entity_poly.pdbx_strand_id
1 'polypeptide(L)'
;MLFRVIFFLFLAVLPCSQAWSAPTQQRFKDWLVTCNNQNFCVTRNVGLHYGLVMTLSRSAGAVTDASLRIELGGTGNPVATLAPIAPRLLLDGKPLSLTDKRWHIEDKLIKTADSVTIDAFLQQVQEGKALSLANGLQTISLQGLKAALFFIDDRQKRVGSETAWVGKGEEPPLSVPPAPALRAVASAETAQSPLGREELNDLMDYGNERMTNSHCSLDPFRREIRVTALTDDKVLLMTSCESGAYNTVWLAWLVSRQRPYVARQVRLTLPFQPPGEAPREIELINASYDDRRHELVTLDKGRGAGDCGIQTRWRFDGQRFSLSRYAQQPTCDNWQGPDAWPTLWITR
;
A
#
# COMPACT_ATOMS: atom_id res chain seq x y z
N MET A 1 -69.89 -8.84 18.35
CA MET A 1 -68.51 -8.86 18.90
C MET A 1 -67.56 -8.61 17.75
N LEU A 2 -66.83 -7.49 17.77
CA LEU A 2 -65.99 -7.03 16.66
C LEU A 2 -64.72 -7.89 16.50
N PHE A 3 -64.51 -8.44 15.32
CA PHE A 3 -63.23 -9.05 14.94
C PHE A 3 -62.20 -7.95 14.66
N ARG A 4 -61.18 -7.83 15.53
CA ARG A 4 -60.00 -7.00 15.29
C ARG A 4 -59.04 -7.72 14.36
N VAL A 5 -58.88 -7.21 13.15
CA VAL A 5 -57.82 -7.60 12.21
C VAL A 5 -56.54 -6.89 12.65
N ILE A 6 -55.55 -7.65 13.12
CA ILE A 6 -54.21 -7.14 13.44
C ILE A 6 -53.37 -7.26 12.17
N PHE A 7 -53.04 -6.11 11.57
CA PHE A 7 -52.16 -6.02 10.41
C PHE A 7 -50.70 -6.03 10.88
N PHE A 8 -49.99 -7.14 10.70
CA PHE A 8 -48.55 -7.21 10.95
C PHE A 8 -47.81 -6.56 9.77
N LEU A 9 -47.32 -5.34 9.97
CA LEU A 9 -46.34 -4.71 9.08
C LEU A 9 -44.98 -5.41 9.25
N PHE A 10 -44.64 -6.29 8.29
CA PHE A 10 -43.27 -6.76 8.12
C PHE A 10 -42.42 -5.62 7.52
N LEU A 11 -41.66 -4.91 8.36
CA LEU A 11 -40.54 -4.09 7.89
C LEU A 11 -39.47 -5.06 7.37
N ALA A 12 -39.39 -5.22 6.05
CA ALA A 12 -38.25 -5.85 5.40
C ALA A 12 -37.03 -4.94 5.57
N VAL A 13 -36.23 -5.21 6.60
CA VAL A 13 -34.88 -4.65 6.71
C VAL A 13 -34.06 -5.33 5.62
N LEU A 14 -34.01 -4.74 4.43
CA LEU A 14 -33.04 -5.11 3.41
C LEU A 14 -31.66 -4.97 4.04
N PRO A 15 -30.87 -6.05 4.22
CA PRO A 15 -29.49 -5.90 4.59
C PRO A 15 -28.86 -5.07 3.47
N CYS A 16 -28.47 -3.84 3.81
CA CYS A 16 -27.59 -3.07 2.97
C CYS A 16 -26.29 -3.87 2.93
N SER A 17 -26.15 -4.70 1.89
CA SER A 17 -24.92 -5.43 1.60
C SER A 17 -23.86 -4.37 1.42
N GLN A 18 -23.16 -4.05 2.50
CA GLN A 18 -21.89 -3.37 2.44
C GLN A 18 -20.96 -4.34 1.73
N ALA A 19 -21.02 -4.32 0.40
CA ALA A 19 -20.08 -5.00 -0.45
C ALA A 19 -18.75 -4.28 -0.23
N TRP A 20 -18.02 -4.71 0.80
CA TRP A 20 -16.66 -4.33 1.00
C TRP A 20 -15.92 -4.74 -0.26
N SER A 21 -15.47 -3.78 -1.07
CA SER A 21 -14.60 -4.12 -2.18
C SER A 21 -13.32 -4.67 -1.56
N ALA A 22 -13.07 -5.96 -1.79
CA ALA A 22 -11.81 -6.55 -1.38
C ALA A 22 -10.67 -5.75 -2.05
N PRO A 23 -9.59 -5.45 -1.30
CA PRO A 23 -8.40 -4.83 -1.88
C PRO A 23 -7.98 -5.55 -3.16
N THR A 24 -7.55 -4.79 -4.15
CA THR A 24 -7.20 -5.36 -5.45
C THR A 24 -5.97 -4.68 -6.02
N GLN A 25 -5.15 -5.47 -6.70
CA GLN A 25 -4.05 -4.97 -7.49
C GLN A 25 -4.06 -5.70 -8.83
N GLN A 26 -4.06 -4.95 -9.92
CA GLN A 26 -4.15 -5.52 -11.26
C GLN A 26 -3.33 -4.71 -12.25
N ARG A 27 -2.65 -5.43 -13.15
CA ARG A 27 -1.86 -4.85 -14.23
C ARG A 27 -2.64 -4.86 -15.54
N PHE A 28 -2.67 -3.73 -16.21
CA PHE A 28 -3.25 -3.53 -17.53
C PHE A 28 -2.13 -3.08 -18.46
N LYS A 29 -1.49 -4.03 -19.15
CA LYS A 29 -0.30 -3.77 -19.99
C LYS A 29 0.78 -3.04 -19.18
N ASP A 30 1.01 -1.76 -19.43
CA ASP A 30 2.04 -0.97 -18.75
C ASP A 30 1.51 -0.13 -17.58
N TRP A 31 0.27 -0.36 -17.15
CA TRP A 31 -0.37 0.33 -16.03
C TRP A 31 -0.63 -0.62 -14.88
N LEU A 32 -0.30 -0.20 -13.66
CA LEU A 32 -0.62 -0.93 -12.44
C LEU A 32 -1.67 -0.16 -11.65
N VAL A 33 -2.83 -0.77 -11.42
CA VAL A 33 -3.86 -0.26 -10.54
C VAL A 33 -3.77 -0.95 -9.19
N THR A 34 -3.85 -0.20 -8.11
CA THR A 34 -4.02 -0.72 -6.74
C THR A 34 -5.15 0.04 -6.06
N CYS A 35 -6.15 -0.68 -5.53
CA CYS A 35 -7.22 -0.10 -4.71
C CYS A 35 -7.17 -0.73 -3.32
N ASN A 36 -7.18 0.10 -2.27
CA ASN A 36 -7.12 -0.37 -0.90
C ASN A 36 -8.51 -0.74 -0.33
N ASN A 37 -8.57 -1.11 0.95
CA ASN A 37 -9.79 -1.45 1.68
C ASN A 37 -10.76 -0.27 1.95
N GLN A 38 -10.41 0.96 1.57
CA GLN A 38 -11.35 2.10 1.49
C GLN A 38 -11.79 2.39 0.06
N ASN A 39 -11.40 1.53 -0.89
CA ASN A 39 -11.63 1.73 -2.30
C ASN A 39 -10.97 3.03 -2.84
N PHE A 40 -9.94 3.52 -2.14
CA PHE A 40 -9.02 4.53 -2.69
C PHE A 40 -8.10 3.84 -3.68
N CYS A 41 -8.09 4.34 -4.92
CA CYS A 41 -7.38 3.71 -6.03
C CYS A 41 -6.23 4.60 -6.51
N VAL A 42 -5.11 3.98 -6.83
CA VAL A 42 -3.96 4.59 -7.48
C VAL A 42 -3.64 3.79 -8.74
N THR A 43 -3.38 4.47 -9.84
CA THR A 43 -2.80 3.88 -11.04
C THR A 43 -1.58 4.64 -11.49
N ARG A 44 -0.55 3.92 -11.94
CA ARG A 44 0.63 4.52 -12.56
C ARG A 44 1.16 3.66 -13.69
N ASN A 45 1.92 4.27 -14.59
CA ASN A 45 2.73 3.49 -15.52
C ASN A 45 3.86 2.77 -14.76
N VAL A 46 4.19 1.56 -15.21
CA VAL A 46 5.25 0.68 -14.70
C VAL A 46 6.13 0.17 -15.84
N GLY A 47 7.31 -0.35 -15.52
CA GLY A 47 8.24 -0.90 -16.51
C GLY A 47 9.33 0.10 -16.91
N LEU A 48 9.79 0.07 -18.16
CA LEU A 48 10.90 0.93 -18.60
C LEU A 48 10.40 2.32 -18.97
N HIS A 49 10.49 3.27 -18.04
CA HIS A 49 10.00 4.64 -18.22
C HIS A 49 11.08 5.72 -18.07
N TYR A 50 12.34 5.33 -17.84
CA TYR A 50 13.50 6.23 -17.67
C TYR A 50 13.26 7.38 -16.68
N GLY A 51 12.52 7.09 -15.61
CA GLY A 51 12.20 8.04 -14.55
C GLY A 51 10.96 8.91 -14.78
N LEU A 52 10.29 8.86 -15.94
CA LEU A 52 9.04 9.60 -16.15
C LEU A 52 7.83 8.77 -15.73
N VAL A 53 7.10 9.22 -14.71
CA VAL A 53 5.94 8.50 -14.19
C VAL A 53 4.73 9.41 -14.11
N MET A 54 3.62 8.95 -14.68
CA MET A 54 2.29 9.50 -14.48
C MET A 54 1.56 8.66 -13.44
N THR A 55 1.06 9.31 -12.40
CA THR A 55 0.26 8.71 -11.33
C THR A 55 -1.09 9.42 -11.27
N LEU A 56 -2.17 8.63 -11.27
CA LEU A 56 -3.51 9.09 -10.92
C LEU A 56 -3.94 8.44 -9.62
N SER A 57 -4.58 9.21 -8.75
CA SER A 57 -5.25 8.70 -7.55
C SER A 57 -6.67 9.24 -7.45
N ARG A 58 -7.58 8.46 -6.84
CA ARG A 58 -8.95 8.90 -6.56
C ARG A 58 -9.55 8.20 -5.36
N SER A 59 -10.13 9.00 -4.46
CA SER A 59 -10.94 8.53 -3.33
C SER A 59 -12.30 8.00 -3.79
N ALA A 60 -12.89 7.10 -3.00
CA ALA A 60 -14.26 6.65 -3.21
C ALA A 60 -15.28 7.71 -2.74
N GLY A 61 -16.54 7.56 -3.14
CA GLY A 61 -17.64 8.47 -2.77
C GLY A 61 -17.96 9.54 -3.80
N ALA A 62 -19.07 10.24 -3.57
CA ALA A 62 -19.62 11.24 -4.50
C ALA A 62 -18.65 12.39 -4.80
N VAL A 63 -17.83 12.78 -3.82
CA VAL A 63 -16.78 13.79 -4.02
C VAL A 63 -15.67 13.18 -4.87
N THR A 64 -15.41 13.76 -6.03
CA THR A 64 -14.30 13.39 -6.92
C THR A 64 -12.99 13.99 -6.40
N ASP A 65 -12.53 13.53 -5.25
CA ASP A 65 -11.20 13.83 -4.75
C ASP A 65 -10.18 12.98 -5.52
N ALA A 66 -9.61 13.59 -6.56
CA ALA A 66 -8.68 12.96 -7.49
C ALA A 66 -7.42 13.82 -7.64
N SER A 67 -6.30 13.18 -7.93
CA SER A 67 -5.07 13.86 -8.31
C SER A 67 -4.43 13.22 -9.52
N LEU A 68 -3.80 14.05 -10.36
CA LEU A 68 -2.95 13.61 -11.46
C LEU A 68 -1.58 14.26 -11.28
N ARG A 69 -0.54 13.44 -11.37
CA ARG A 69 0.86 13.87 -11.27
C ARG A 69 1.67 13.26 -12.42
N ILE A 70 2.51 14.05 -13.06
CA ILE A 70 3.55 13.60 -14.00
C ILE A 70 4.89 14.07 -13.45
N GLU A 71 5.76 13.13 -13.13
CA GLU A 71 6.98 13.36 -12.37
C GLU A 71 8.19 12.75 -13.07
N LEU A 72 9.34 13.42 -12.95
CA LEU A 72 10.62 12.94 -13.45
C LEU A 72 11.58 12.70 -12.27
N GLY A 73 11.90 11.43 -12.02
CA GLY A 73 12.69 11.05 -10.85
C GLY A 73 13.08 9.57 -10.82
N GLY A 74 13.13 9.02 -9.61
CA GLY A 74 13.48 7.63 -9.32
C GLY A 74 14.48 7.50 -8.17
N THR A 75 14.61 6.29 -7.62
CA THR A 75 15.51 5.97 -6.49
C THR A 75 17.00 5.95 -6.88
N GLY A 76 17.32 5.99 -8.18
CA GLY A 76 18.71 5.92 -8.68
C GLY A 76 19.08 6.95 -9.76
N ASN A 77 18.19 7.87 -10.13
CA ASN A 77 18.50 8.90 -11.12
C ASN A 77 18.92 10.19 -10.41
N PRO A 78 20.12 10.75 -10.63
CA PRO A 78 20.45 12.09 -10.18
C PRO A 78 19.57 13.09 -10.92
N VAL A 79 18.46 13.44 -10.27
CA VAL A 79 17.38 14.28 -10.78
C VAL A 79 17.88 15.67 -11.19
N ALA A 80 18.98 16.16 -10.60
CA ALA A 80 19.39 17.57 -10.61
C ALA A 80 19.65 18.20 -11.99
N THR A 81 20.12 17.45 -12.99
CA THR A 81 20.53 18.01 -14.30
C THR A 81 19.46 17.96 -15.41
N LEU A 82 18.25 17.48 -15.10
CA LEU A 82 17.21 17.28 -16.12
C LEU A 82 16.40 18.57 -16.34
N ALA A 83 16.29 18.99 -17.61
CA ALA A 83 15.53 20.17 -18.02
C ALA A 83 14.03 20.04 -17.70
N PRO A 84 13.29 21.17 -17.55
CA PRO A 84 11.88 21.17 -17.18
C PRO A 84 11.00 20.25 -18.05
N ILE A 85 10.06 19.53 -17.43
CA ILE A 85 9.18 18.56 -18.10
C ILE A 85 8.19 19.25 -19.04
N ALA A 86 7.43 20.23 -18.53
CA ALA A 86 6.25 20.74 -19.21
C ALA A 86 6.51 21.27 -20.64
N PRO A 87 7.57 22.06 -20.91
CA PRO A 87 7.86 22.54 -22.27
C PRO A 87 8.25 21.43 -23.26
N ARG A 88 8.61 20.25 -22.77
CA ARG A 88 9.12 19.12 -23.55
C ARG A 88 8.10 18.00 -23.70
N LEU A 89 6.94 18.10 -23.06
CA LEU A 89 5.95 17.03 -23.03
C LEU A 89 5.34 16.85 -24.42
N LEU A 90 5.37 15.62 -24.92
CA LEU A 90 4.81 15.23 -26.20
C LEU A 90 3.73 14.17 -25.99
N LEU A 91 2.65 14.24 -26.77
CA LEU A 91 1.69 13.18 -26.98
C LEU A 91 1.89 12.65 -28.40
N ASP A 92 2.26 11.38 -28.52
CA ASP A 92 2.51 10.71 -29.82
C ASP A 92 3.47 11.52 -30.72
N GLY A 93 4.51 12.10 -30.11
CA GLY A 93 5.53 12.90 -30.79
C GLY A 93 5.14 14.36 -31.09
N LYS A 94 3.91 14.77 -30.78
CA LYS A 94 3.44 16.15 -30.97
C LYS A 94 3.45 16.91 -29.64
N PRO A 95 3.78 18.22 -29.62
CA PRO A 95 3.74 19.01 -28.39
C PRO A 95 2.39 18.93 -27.67
N LEU A 96 2.42 18.63 -26.37
CA LEU A 96 1.26 18.61 -25.49
C LEU A 96 1.29 19.83 -24.58
N SER A 97 0.52 20.86 -24.92
CA SER A 97 0.45 22.09 -24.14
C SER A 97 -0.55 21.99 -22.99
N LEU A 98 -0.09 22.30 -21.78
CA LEU A 98 -0.92 22.38 -20.58
C LEU A 98 -1.35 23.83 -20.35
N THR A 99 -2.47 24.23 -20.96
CA THR A 99 -2.92 25.64 -21.00
C THR A 99 -3.78 26.06 -19.80
N ASP A 100 -4.35 25.11 -19.07
CA ASP A 100 -5.17 25.37 -17.90
C ASP A 100 -4.32 25.90 -16.73
N LYS A 101 -4.74 27.00 -16.10
CA LYS A 101 -4.01 27.62 -14.99
C LYS A 101 -4.07 26.81 -13.68
N ARG A 102 -4.92 25.77 -13.63
CA ARG A 102 -5.06 24.85 -12.48
C ARG A 102 -4.00 23.74 -12.49
N TRP A 103 -3.11 23.75 -13.48
CA TRP A 103 -1.86 22.99 -13.41
C TRP A 103 -0.86 23.70 -12.49
N HIS A 104 -0.34 22.97 -11.52
CA HIS A 104 0.86 23.35 -10.79
C HIS A 104 2.06 22.72 -11.49
N ILE A 105 2.90 23.57 -12.08
CA ILE A 105 4.07 23.17 -12.86
C ILE A 105 5.33 23.62 -12.13
N GLU A 106 6.12 22.63 -11.73
CA GLU A 106 7.49 22.75 -11.25
C GLU A 106 8.40 22.05 -12.26
N ASP A 107 9.71 22.26 -12.21
CA ASP A 107 10.64 21.73 -13.24
C ASP A 107 10.45 20.22 -13.50
N LYS A 108 10.16 19.44 -12.46
CA LYS A 108 10.14 17.97 -12.52
C LYS A 108 8.83 17.36 -12.02
N LEU A 109 7.81 18.21 -11.88
CA LEU A 109 6.51 17.83 -11.37
C LEU A 109 5.45 18.69 -12.03
N ILE A 110 4.53 18.03 -12.71
CA ILE A 110 3.29 18.61 -13.19
C ILE A 110 2.19 17.95 -12.38
N LYS A 111 1.36 18.73 -11.68
CA LYS A 111 0.24 18.17 -10.89
C LYS A 111 -1.01 19.03 -10.96
N THR A 112 -2.14 18.38 -10.78
CA THR A 112 -3.41 19.05 -10.49
C THR A 112 -4.29 18.13 -9.64
N ALA A 113 -5.21 18.75 -8.89
CA ALA A 113 -6.30 18.06 -8.20
C ALA A 113 -7.68 18.55 -8.68
N ASP A 114 -7.72 19.38 -9.73
CA ASP A 114 -8.97 19.85 -10.30
C ASP A 114 -9.57 18.79 -11.24
N SER A 115 -10.80 18.34 -10.95
CA SER A 115 -11.44 17.26 -11.69
C SER A 115 -11.68 17.61 -13.17
N VAL A 116 -12.01 18.87 -13.49
CA VAL A 116 -12.27 19.30 -14.87
C VAL A 116 -10.98 19.27 -15.69
N THR A 117 -9.87 19.74 -15.11
CA THR A 117 -8.55 19.69 -15.74
C THR A 117 -8.07 18.25 -15.92
N ILE A 118 -8.29 17.38 -14.93
CA ILE A 118 -7.96 15.95 -15.03
C ILE A 118 -8.76 15.29 -16.15
N ASP A 119 -10.08 15.50 -16.18
CA ASP A 119 -10.97 14.91 -17.18
C ASP A 119 -10.58 15.33 -18.60
N ALA A 120 -10.34 16.63 -18.82
CA ALA A 120 -9.92 17.14 -20.12
C ALA A 120 -8.57 16.53 -20.57
N PHE A 121 -7.61 16.41 -19.65
CA PHE A 121 -6.33 15.78 -19.94
C PHE A 121 -6.49 14.29 -20.28
N LEU A 122 -7.26 13.54 -19.48
CA LEU A 122 -7.51 12.13 -19.71
C LEU A 122 -8.21 11.87 -21.03
N GLN A 123 -9.20 12.69 -21.40
CA GLN A 123 -9.86 12.61 -22.71
C GLN A 123 -8.88 12.74 -23.87
N GLN A 124 -7.86 13.60 -23.72
CA GLN A 124 -6.84 13.80 -24.74
C GLN A 124 -5.84 12.63 -24.82
N VAL A 125 -5.43 12.06 -23.68
CA VAL A 125 -4.35 11.05 -23.65
C VAL A 125 -4.83 9.61 -23.69
N GLN A 126 -6.06 9.29 -23.29
CA GLN A 126 -6.49 7.89 -23.16
C GLN A 126 -6.56 7.11 -24.48
N GLU A 127 -6.65 7.81 -25.62
CA GLU A 127 -6.60 7.22 -26.97
C GLU A 127 -5.21 7.30 -27.61
N GLY A 128 -4.25 7.96 -26.95
CA GLY A 128 -2.88 8.10 -27.41
C GLY A 128 -2.07 6.80 -27.23
N LYS A 129 -0.86 6.78 -27.81
CA LYS A 129 0.07 5.65 -27.69
C LYS A 129 1.13 5.87 -26.62
N ALA A 130 1.68 7.08 -26.54
CA ALA A 130 2.70 7.41 -25.55
C ALA A 130 2.73 8.90 -25.17
N LEU A 131 3.07 9.17 -23.92
CA LEU A 131 3.65 10.46 -23.51
C LEU A 131 5.17 10.33 -23.53
N SER A 132 5.88 11.36 -24.00
CA SER A 132 7.34 11.37 -24.00
C SER A 132 7.90 12.76 -23.75
N LEU A 133 9.22 12.84 -23.47
CA LEU A 133 9.93 14.12 -23.43
C LEU A 133 10.77 14.29 -24.69
N ALA A 134 10.62 15.45 -25.36
CA ALA A 134 11.51 15.86 -26.43
C ALA A 134 12.97 15.82 -25.95
N ASN A 135 13.90 15.38 -26.81
CA ASN A 135 15.34 15.29 -26.50
C ASN A 135 15.65 14.40 -25.27
N GLY A 136 14.92 13.31 -25.07
CA GLY A 136 15.13 12.37 -23.96
C GLY A 136 14.65 10.96 -24.28
N LEU A 137 15.01 10.01 -23.41
CA LEU A 137 14.55 8.61 -23.49
C LEU A 137 13.25 8.39 -22.70
N GLN A 138 12.82 9.40 -21.93
CA GLN A 138 11.64 9.33 -21.07
C GLN A 138 10.38 9.08 -21.88
N THR A 139 9.67 8.01 -21.53
CA THR A 139 8.41 7.66 -22.17
C THR A 139 7.48 6.95 -21.18
N ILE A 140 6.19 7.25 -21.31
CA ILE A 140 5.09 6.55 -20.67
C ILE A 140 4.26 5.92 -21.79
N SER A 141 4.19 4.59 -21.80
CA SER A 141 3.22 3.87 -22.64
C SER A 141 1.80 4.14 -22.15
N LEU A 142 0.93 4.58 -23.05
CA LEU A 142 -0.50 4.80 -22.76
C LEU A 142 -1.34 3.52 -22.98
N GLN A 143 -0.71 2.44 -23.46
CA GLN A 143 -1.37 1.15 -23.61
C GLN A 143 -1.83 0.61 -22.27
N GLY A 144 -3.15 0.40 -22.15
CA GLY A 144 -3.77 -0.07 -20.91
C GLY A 144 -4.26 1.05 -19.98
N LEU A 145 -3.95 2.32 -20.25
CA LEU A 145 -4.45 3.45 -19.43
C LEU A 145 -5.98 3.45 -19.37
N LYS A 146 -6.65 3.44 -20.53
CA LYS A 146 -8.13 3.43 -20.58
C LYS A 146 -8.75 2.25 -19.83
N ALA A 147 -8.15 1.06 -19.94
CA ALA A 147 -8.61 -0.13 -19.22
C ALA A 147 -8.39 -0.01 -17.70
N ALA A 148 -7.26 0.56 -17.29
CA ALA A 148 -6.98 0.87 -15.89
C ALA A 148 -7.96 1.90 -15.31
N LEU A 149 -8.27 2.97 -16.06
CA LEU A 149 -9.26 3.98 -15.66
C LEU A 149 -10.66 3.37 -15.54
N PHE A 150 -11.09 2.59 -16.54
CA PHE A 150 -12.36 1.87 -16.51
C PHE A 150 -12.45 0.90 -15.32
N PHE A 151 -11.38 0.19 -15.01
CA PHE A 151 -11.34 -0.68 -13.83
C PHE A 151 -11.51 0.09 -12.53
N ILE A 152 -10.90 1.27 -12.40
CA ILE A 152 -11.11 2.14 -11.23
C ILE A 152 -12.57 2.62 -11.18
N ASP A 153 -13.16 3.02 -12.31
CA ASP A 153 -14.56 3.42 -12.37
C ASP A 153 -15.50 2.27 -11.96
N ASP A 154 -15.29 1.05 -12.45
CA ASP A 154 -16.11 -0.11 -12.06
C ASP A 154 -15.94 -0.45 -10.57
N ARG A 155 -14.71 -0.42 -10.06
CA ARG A 155 -14.41 -0.68 -8.65
C ARG A 155 -15.07 0.33 -7.73
N GLN A 156 -15.12 1.59 -8.14
CA GLN A 156 -15.78 2.66 -7.40
C GLN A 156 -17.26 2.81 -7.73
N LYS A 157 -17.83 1.97 -8.61
CA LYS A 157 -19.22 2.05 -9.07
C LYS A 157 -19.58 3.41 -9.65
N ARG A 158 -18.69 3.92 -10.50
CA ARG A 158 -18.86 5.18 -11.24
C ARG A 158 -19.28 5.00 -12.68
N VAL A 159 -19.12 3.82 -13.29
CA VAL A 159 -19.56 3.58 -14.68
C VAL A 159 -21.05 3.91 -14.80
N GLY A 160 -21.42 4.75 -15.76
CA GLY A 160 -22.79 5.27 -15.90
C GLY A 160 -23.06 6.59 -15.15
N SER A 161 -22.16 7.04 -14.29
CA SER A 161 -22.24 8.34 -13.61
C SER A 161 -21.55 9.46 -14.39
N GLU A 162 -21.92 10.69 -14.07
CA GLU A 162 -21.29 11.91 -14.61
C GLU A 162 -19.80 12.01 -14.24
N THR A 163 -19.39 11.33 -13.16
CA THR A 163 -18.03 11.38 -12.57
C THR A 163 -17.09 10.27 -13.06
N ALA A 164 -17.55 9.39 -13.95
CA ALA A 164 -16.70 8.35 -14.53
C ALA A 164 -15.59 8.95 -15.39
N TRP A 165 -14.39 8.39 -15.41
CA TRP A 165 -13.39 8.76 -16.42
C TRP A 165 -13.68 8.07 -17.76
N VAL A 166 -14.14 6.81 -17.71
CA VAL A 166 -14.51 6.00 -18.86
C VAL A 166 -15.94 5.48 -18.66
N GLY A 167 -16.76 5.58 -19.71
CA GLY A 167 -18.17 5.18 -19.62
C GLY A 167 -19.01 6.16 -18.80
N LYS A 168 -18.83 7.46 -19.04
CA LYS A 168 -19.68 8.53 -18.47
C LYS A 168 -21.14 8.29 -18.84
N GLY A 169 -22.02 8.59 -17.89
CA GLY A 169 -23.47 8.63 -18.10
C GLY A 169 -24.10 9.77 -17.32
N GLU A 170 -25.40 9.66 -17.05
CA GLU A 170 -26.22 10.72 -16.46
C GLU A 170 -26.51 10.49 -14.97
N GLU A 171 -26.02 9.40 -14.37
CA GLU A 171 -26.26 9.17 -12.95
C GLU A 171 -25.53 10.23 -12.11
N PRO A 172 -26.21 10.84 -11.12
CA PRO A 172 -25.64 11.93 -10.35
C PRO A 172 -24.46 11.42 -9.50
N PRO A 173 -23.51 12.29 -9.11
CA PRO A 173 -22.35 11.90 -8.27
C PRO A 173 -22.73 11.16 -6.99
N LEU A 174 -23.90 11.44 -6.41
CA LEU A 174 -24.42 10.79 -5.19
C LEU A 174 -24.75 9.31 -5.37
N SER A 175 -24.84 8.80 -6.60
CA SER A 175 -24.97 7.36 -6.89
C SER A 175 -23.73 6.56 -6.50
N VAL A 176 -22.57 7.22 -6.38
CA VAL A 176 -21.28 6.60 -6.09
C VAL A 176 -21.18 6.26 -4.60
N PRO A 177 -20.95 4.98 -4.23
CA PRO A 177 -20.86 4.56 -2.83
C PRO A 177 -19.73 5.29 -2.07
N PRO A 178 -19.95 5.68 -0.81
CA PRO A 178 -18.92 6.29 0.02
C PRO A 178 -17.78 5.30 0.32
N ALA A 179 -16.63 5.85 0.71
CA ALA A 179 -15.52 5.04 1.18
C ALA A 179 -15.92 4.20 2.42
N PRO A 180 -15.60 2.89 2.45
CA PRO A 180 -15.74 2.09 3.65
C PRO A 180 -14.99 2.67 4.86
N ALA A 181 -15.55 2.49 6.04
CA ALA A 181 -14.93 2.92 7.29
C ALA A 181 -13.69 2.06 7.61
N LEU A 182 -12.60 2.71 8.03
CA LEU A 182 -11.41 2.00 8.51
C LEU A 182 -11.66 1.32 9.85
N ARG A 183 -11.21 0.07 9.94
CA ARG A 183 -11.05 -0.61 11.22
C ARG A 183 -10.01 0.13 12.04
N ALA A 184 -10.30 0.33 13.32
CA ALA A 184 -9.31 0.82 14.26
C ALA A 184 -8.39 -0.34 14.67
N VAL A 185 -7.09 -0.07 14.75
CA VAL A 185 -6.14 -0.98 15.39
C VAL A 185 -5.68 -0.32 16.68
N ALA A 186 -6.03 -0.95 17.80
CA ALA A 186 -5.53 -0.53 19.10
C ALA A 186 -4.00 -0.64 19.12
N SER A 187 -3.36 0.38 19.67
CA SER A 187 -1.98 0.31 20.13
C SER A 187 -2.00 0.13 21.63
N ALA A 188 -1.09 -0.66 22.19
CA ALA A 188 -0.84 -0.62 23.62
C ALA A 188 -0.43 0.83 24.00
N GLU A 189 -1.32 1.57 24.66
CA GLU A 189 -1.09 2.98 25.06
C GLU A 189 -0.09 3.14 26.21
N THR A 190 0.41 2.03 26.76
CA THR A 190 1.35 2.06 27.86
C THR A 190 2.73 2.51 27.39
N ALA A 191 3.22 3.63 27.95
CA ALA A 191 4.61 4.02 27.87
C ALA A 191 5.46 2.84 28.38
N GLN A 192 6.11 2.14 27.44
CA GLN A 192 6.88 0.94 27.74
C GLN A 192 8.12 1.34 28.52
N SER A 193 8.32 0.76 29.70
CA SER A 193 9.58 0.95 30.43
C SER A 193 10.74 0.34 29.63
N PRO A 194 11.83 1.09 29.35
CA PRO A 194 13.00 0.55 28.67
C PRO A 194 13.54 -0.70 29.38
N LEU A 195 14.18 -1.59 28.62
CA LEU A 195 14.80 -2.79 29.20
C LEU A 195 16.03 -2.39 30.00
N GLY A 196 16.11 -2.88 31.25
CA GLY A 196 17.33 -2.79 32.05
C GLY A 196 18.45 -3.62 31.43
N ARG A 197 19.72 -3.33 31.76
CA ARG A 197 20.87 -4.06 31.21
C ARG A 197 20.86 -5.54 31.59
N GLU A 198 20.56 -5.85 32.85
CA GLU A 198 20.47 -7.22 33.36
C GLU A 198 19.31 -7.98 32.71
N GLU A 199 18.12 -7.36 32.69
CA GLU A 199 16.94 -7.91 32.02
C GLU A 199 17.19 -8.22 30.54
N LEU A 200 17.85 -7.31 29.82
CA LEU A 200 18.19 -7.51 28.42
C LEU A 200 19.15 -8.69 28.23
N ASN A 201 20.20 -8.79 29.06
CA ASN A 201 21.16 -9.90 29.00
C ASN A 201 20.46 -11.24 29.24
N ASP A 202 19.62 -11.32 30.27
CA ASP A 202 18.85 -12.53 30.59
C ASP A 202 17.92 -12.97 29.44
N LEU A 203 17.25 -12.01 28.79
CA LEU A 203 16.38 -12.28 27.65
C LEU A 203 17.17 -12.69 26.40
N MET A 204 18.38 -12.17 26.21
CA MET A 204 19.28 -12.58 25.13
C MET A 204 19.78 -14.02 25.36
N ASP A 205 20.15 -14.37 26.59
CA ASP A 205 20.56 -15.73 26.96
C ASP A 205 19.40 -16.72 26.79
N TYR A 206 18.20 -16.37 27.24
CA TYR A 206 16.98 -17.15 26.97
C TYR A 206 16.73 -17.34 25.47
N GLY A 207 16.96 -16.28 24.67
CA GLY A 207 16.91 -16.35 23.22
C GLY A 207 17.88 -17.39 22.66
N ASN A 208 19.16 -17.31 23.04
CA ASN A 208 20.19 -18.24 22.59
C ASN A 208 19.85 -19.72 22.89
N GLU A 209 19.39 -20.00 24.11
CA GLU A 209 18.97 -21.35 24.52
C GLU A 209 17.79 -21.87 23.68
N ARG A 210 16.75 -21.05 23.52
CA ARG A 210 15.58 -21.39 22.71
C ARG A 210 15.94 -21.60 21.23
N MET A 211 16.92 -20.86 20.74
CA MET A 211 17.40 -20.92 19.35
C MET A 211 18.21 -22.15 19.00
N THR A 212 18.94 -22.70 19.96
CA THR A 212 19.66 -23.96 19.76
C THR A 212 18.70 -25.10 19.37
N ASN A 213 17.44 -25.00 19.79
CA ASN A 213 16.40 -25.99 19.54
C ASN A 213 15.49 -25.68 18.33
N SER A 214 15.81 -24.66 17.52
CA SER A 214 15.00 -24.24 16.38
C SER A 214 15.55 -24.72 15.03
N HIS A 215 14.68 -25.09 14.09
CA HIS A 215 15.04 -25.46 12.72
C HIS A 215 15.42 -24.22 11.89
N CYS A 216 16.66 -23.73 12.06
CA CYS A 216 17.21 -22.61 11.29
C CYS A 216 18.45 -23.04 10.49
N SER A 217 18.54 -22.58 9.24
CA SER A 217 19.63 -22.93 8.32
C SER A 217 20.86 -22.03 8.48
N LEU A 218 20.71 -20.83 9.06
CA LEU A 218 21.85 -19.98 9.39
C LEU A 218 22.75 -20.65 10.44
N ASP A 219 24.06 -20.57 10.20
CA ASP A 219 25.09 -20.95 11.17
C ASP A 219 24.87 -20.23 12.51
N PRO A 220 24.90 -20.93 13.66
CA PRO A 220 24.63 -20.34 14.96
C PRO A 220 25.43 -19.07 15.27
N PHE A 221 26.70 -18.98 14.85
CA PHE A 221 27.55 -17.81 15.11
C PHE A 221 27.22 -16.61 14.19
N ARG A 222 26.43 -16.82 13.15
CA ARG A 222 25.94 -15.77 12.25
C ARG A 222 24.51 -15.31 12.55
N ARG A 223 23.86 -15.94 13.53
CA ARG A 223 22.50 -15.56 13.94
C ARG A 223 22.55 -14.26 14.73
N GLU A 224 21.58 -13.41 14.47
CA GLU A 224 21.33 -12.20 15.22
C GLU A 224 20.16 -12.44 16.16
N ILE A 225 20.23 -11.92 17.39
CA ILE A 225 19.12 -11.89 18.34
C ILE A 225 18.80 -10.43 18.64
N ARG A 226 17.51 -10.09 18.54
CA ARG A 226 16.98 -8.76 18.86
C ARG A 226 15.90 -8.90 19.92
N VAL A 227 15.94 -8.02 20.92
CA VAL A 227 14.94 -7.96 21.98
C VAL A 227 14.43 -6.53 22.05
N THR A 228 13.11 -6.37 21.96
CA THR A 228 12.45 -5.06 21.99
C THR A 228 11.31 -5.08 23.00
N ALA A 229 11.22 -4.08 23.88
CA ALA A 229 10.08 -3.94 24.78
C ALA A 229 8.79 -3.70 23.97
N LEU A 230 7.70 -4.36 24.34
CA LEU A 230 6.37 -4.15 23.76
C LEU A 230 5.36 -3.61 24.78
N THR A 231 5.58 -3.90 26.06
CA THR A 231 4.73 -3.54 27.20
C THR A 231 5.60 -3.65 28.47
N ASP A 232 5.05 -3.29 29.62
CA ASP A 232 5.74 -3.51 30.90
C ASP A 232 5.81 -4.99 31.31
N ASP A 233 5.10 -5.89 30.61
CA ASP A 233 5.10 -7.32 30.90
C ASP A 233 5.59 -8.19 29.74
N LYS A 234 5.78 -7.65 28.52
CA LYS A 234 6.22 -8.42 27.34
C LYS A 234 7.30 -7.74 26.50
N VAL A 235 8.15 -8.58 25.92
CA VAL A 235 9.10 -8.24 24.86
C VAL A 235 8.82 -8.98 23.57
N LEU A 236 9.23 -8.40 22.46
CA LEU A 236 9.42 -9.06 21.18
C LEU A 236 10.85 -9.59 21.13
N LEU A 237 11.02 -10.91 21.12
CA LEU A 237 12.30 -11.56 20.88
C LEU A 237 12.32 -12.05 19.44
N MET A 238 13.30 -11.63 18.66
CA MET A 238 13.47 -12.03 17.26
C MET A 238 14.86 -12.61 17.01
N THR A 239 14.93 -13.54 16.06
CA THR A 239 16.17 -14.17 15.63
C THR A 239 16.26 -14.25 14.10
N SER A 240 17.44 -14.06 13.53
CA SER A 240 17.64 -14.39 12.12
C SER A 240 17.76 -15.91 11.96
N CYS A 241 17.05 -16.47 10.99
CA CYS A 241 16.90 -17.92 10.82
C CYS A 241 17.41 -18.42 9.48
N GLU A 242 17.11 -17.70 8.40
CA GLU A 242 17.59 -17.99 7.04
C GLU A 242 18.04 -16.70 6.37
N SER A 243 19.00 -16.77 5.45
CA SER A 243 19.43 -15.58 4.70
C SER A 243 19.73 -15.91 3.24
N GLY A 244 19.11 -15.15 2.35
CA GLY A 244 19.42 -15.10 0.91
C GLY A 244 20.21 -13.85 0.53
N ALA A 245 20.26 -13.55 -0.77
CA ALA A 245 21.09 -12.47 -1.32
C ALA A 245 20.70 -11.06 -0.85
N TYR A 246 19.42 -10.81 -0.60
CA TYR A 246 18.91 -9.49 -0.19
C TYR A 246 17.78 -9.55 0.85
N ASN A 247 17.40 -10.76 1.29
CA ASN A 247 16.33 -11.04 2.23
C ASN A 247 16.84 -11.96 3.33
N THR A 248 16.52 -11.64 4.58
CA THR A 248 16.76 -12.49 5.75
C THR A 248 15.43 -12.84 6.41
N VAL A 249 15.17 -14.12 6.63
CA VAL A 249 13.98 -14.62 7.32
C VAL A 249 14.23 -14.59 8.82
N TRP A 250 13.24 -14.13 9.57
CA TRP A 250 13.28 -14.07 11.04
C TRP A 250 12.25 -15.01 11.67
N LEU A 251 12.54 -15.48 12.88
CA LEU A 251 11.51 -16.01 13.79
C LEU A 251 11.30 -15.01 14.93
N ALA A 252 10.09 -14.97 15.47
CA ALA A 252 9.76 -14.06 16.57
C ALA A 252 8.85 -14.70 17.62
N TRP A 253 9.01 -14.26 18.87
CA TRP A 253 8.20 -14.65 20.02
C TRP A 253 7.81 -13.44 20.85
N LEU A 254 6.60 -13.48 21.40
CA LEU A 254 6.24 -12.68 22.56
C LEU A 254 6.74 -13.40 23.81
N VAL A 255 7.59 -12.76 24.60
CA VAL A 255 8.19 -13.33 25.81
C VAL A 255 7.80 -12.48 27.02
N SER A 256 7.45 -13.10 28.14
CA SER A 256 7.26 -12.37 29.40
C SER A 256 8.56 -11.69 29.85
N ARG A 257 8.47 -10.52 30.48
CA ARG A 257 9.64 -9.80 31.01
C ARG A 257 10.23 -10.42 32.28
N GLN A 258 9.42 -11.17 33.02
CA GLN A 258 9.84 -11.82 34.27
C GLN A 258 9.98 -13.33 34.11
N ARG A 259 10.89 -13.89 34.92
CA ARG A 259 11.10 -15.34 35.06
C ARG A 259 9.99 -15.97 35.92
N PRO A 260 9.58 -17.22 35.67
CA PRO A 260 9.98 -18.05 34.53
C PRO A 260 9.42 -17.51 33.21
N TYR A 261 10.28 -17.46 32.17
CA TYR A 261 9.89 -16.87 30.89
C TYR A 261 8.83 -17.72 30.18
N VAL A 262 7.74 -17.06 29.78
CA VAL A 262 6.69 -17.65 28.94
C VAL A 262 6.81 -17.07 27.54
N ALA A 263 7.05 -17.93 26.56
CA ALA A 263 7.23 -17.53 25.16
C ALA A 263 6.13 -18.10 24.25
N ARG A 264 5.55 -17.24 23.41
CA ARG A 264 4.58 -17.62 22.37
C ARG A 264 5.07 -17.15 21.01
N GLN A 265 5.11 -18.05 20.04
CA GLN A 265 5.54 -17.70 18.68
C GLN A 265 4.59 -16.66 18.07
N VAL A 266 5.17 -15.65 17.44
CA VAL A 266 4.44 -14.66 16.65
C VAL A 266 4.18 -15.27 15.27
N ARG A 267 2.91 -15.31 14.87
CA ARG A 267 2.47 -15.59 13.51
C ARG A 267 1.60 -14.44 13.06
N LEU A 268 1.88 -13.93 11.86
CA LEU A 268 1.18 -12.78 11.30
C LEU A 268 0.25 -13.28 10.20
N THR A 269 -1.04 -12.97 10.31
CA THR A 269 -2.06 -13.41 9.36
C THR A 269 -2.81 -12.21 8.83
N LEU A 270 -2.82 -12.05 7.50
CA LEU A 270 -3.55 -10.98 6.84
C LEU A 270 -5.06 -11.11 7.08
N PRO A 271 -5.79 -10.01 7.35
CA PRO A 271 -7.24 -10.02 7.53
C PRO A 271 -8.02 -10.07 6.22
N PHE A 272 -7.33 -10.18 5.08
CA PHE A 272 -7.89 -10.25 3.73
C PHE A 272 -7.11 -11.28 2.91
N GLN A 273 -7.69 -11.71 1.79
CA GLN A 273 -6.99 -12.53 0.81
C GLN A 273 -6.15 -11.61 -0.10
N PRO A 274 -4.81 -11.70 -0.10
CA PRO A 274 -3.97 -10.90 -0.98
C PRO A 274 -4.20 -11.25 -2.46
N PRO A 275 -3.94 -10.30 -3.38
CA PRO A 275 -4.04 -10.55 -4.82
C PRO A 275 -3.21 -11.76 -5.28
N GLY A 276 -3.73 -12.50 -6.26
CA GLY A 276 -3.02 -13.67 -6.84
C GLY A 276 -3.03 -14.93 -5.98
N GLU A 277 -3.98 -15.05 -5.03
CA GLU A 277 -4.13 -16.23 -4.15
C GLU A 277 -2.91 -16.54 -3.27
N ALA A 278 -2.07 -15.53 -3.00
CA ALA A 278 -0.94 -15.70 -2.11
C ALA A 278 -1.38 -16.12 -0.69
N PRO A 279 -0.54 -16.86 0.06
CA PRO A 279 -0.84 -17.21 1.44
C PRO A 279 -1.15 -15.99 2.31
N ARG A 280 -2.09 -16.14 3.23
CA ARG A 280 -2.42 -15.09 4.22
C ARG A 280 -1.42 -15.02 5.37
N GLU A 281 -0.65 -16.07 5.58
CA GLU A 281 0.42 -16.08 6.57
C GLU A 281 1.62 -15.32 6.02
N ILE A 282 2.16 -14.40 6.84
CA ILE A 282 3.29 -13.55 6.47
C ILE A 282 4.56 -14.10 7.11
N GLU A 283 5.54 -14.37 6.26
CA GLU A 283 6.90 -14.64 6.67
C GLU A 283 7.59 -13.35 7.13
N LEU A 284 8.37 -13.43 8.21
CA LEU A 284 9.07 -12.28 8.80
C LEU A 284 10.36 -11.97 8.03
N ILE A 285 10.22 -11.58 6.75
CA ILE A 285 11.35 -11.21 5.90
C ILE A 285 11.82 -9.79 6.23
N ASN A 286 13.14 -9.65 6.41
CA ASN A 286 13.83 -8.42 6.82
C ASN A 286 13.13 -7.71 7.98
N ALA A 287 12.67 -8.49 8.97
CA ALA A 287 11.85 -7.98 10.05
C ALA A 287 12.62 -7.01 10.95
N SER A 288 11.96 -5.91 11.30
CA SER A 288 12.46 -4.90 12.22
C SER A 288 11.31 -4.31 13.04
N TYR A 289 11.62 -3.75 14.19
CA TYR A 289 10.66 -3.01 14.99
C TYR A 289 10.96 -1.51 14.85
N ASP A 290 9.98 -0.71 14.45
CA ASP A 290 10.05 0.75 14.36
C ASP A 290 9.61 1.34 15.70
N ASP A 291 10.59 1.64 16.57
CA ASP A 291 10.32 2.19 17.91
C ASP A 291 9.55 3.51 17.88
N ARG A 292 9.67 4.31 16.80
CA ARG A 292 8.97 5.59 16.69
C ARG A 292 7.49 5.41 16.38
N ARG A 293 7.15 4.35 15.64
CA ARG A 293 5.76 4.05 15.24
C ARG A 293 5.14 2.94 16.09
N HIS A 294 5.93 2.29 16.94
CA HIS A 294 5.56 1.07 17.68
C HIS A 294 4.99 -0.02 16.76
N GLU A 295 5.68 -0.25 15.63
CA GLU A 295 5.25 -1.18 14.60
C GLU A 295 6.32 -2.24 14.31
N LEU A 296 5.90 -3.51 14.27
CA LEU A 296 6.67 -4.57 13.62
C LEU A 296 6.52 -4.41 12.11
N VAL A 297 7.65 -4.24 11.42
CA VAL A 297 7.73 -4.07 9.97
C VAL A 297 8.34 -5.32 9.37
N THR A 298 7.72 -5.85 8.30
CA THR A 298 8.36 -6.82 7.41
C THR A 298 8.55 -6.19 6.05
N LEU A 299 9.65 -6.53 5.38
CA LEU A 299 9.97 -6.04 4.05
C LEU A 299 10.52 -7.18 3.20
N ASP A 300 9.67 -7.79 2.40
CA ASP A 300 10.10 -8.72 1.36
C ASP A 300 10.50 -7.91 0.12
N LYS A 301 11.79 -7.88 -0.21
CA LYS A 301 12.29 -7.17 -1.38
C LYS A 301 12.23 -8.08 -2.60
N GLY A 302 11.79 -7.57 -3.74
CA GLY A 302 11.88 -8.31 -5.01
C GLY A 302 13.31 -8.37 -5.57
N ARG A 303 14.19 -7.43 -5.16
CA ARG A 303 15.62 -7.40 -5.47
C ARG A 303 16.40 -6.50 -4.51
N GLY A 304 17.73 -6.55 -4.56
CA GLY A 304 18.62 -5.81 -3.64
C GLY A 304 18.35 -4.31 -3.51
N ALA A 305 17.92 -3.64 -4.59
CA ALA A 305 17.59 -2.21 -4.57
C ALA A 305 16.35 -1.85 -3.73
N GLY A 306 15.46 -2.82 -3.45
CA GLY A 306 14.26 -2.58 -2.64
C GLY A 306 13.25 -1.62 -3.28
N ASP A 307 13.20 -1.53 -4.61
CA ASP A 307 12.26 -0.71 -5.38
C ASP A 307 10.95 -1.44 -5.74
N CYS A 308 10.86 -2.72 -5.39
CA CYS A 308 9.70 -3.58 -5.52
C CYS A 308 9.68 -4.61 -4.39
N GLY A 309 8.50 -5.17 -4.11
CA GLY A 309 8.29 -6.13 -3.03
C GLY A 309 7.00 -5.92 -2.27
N ILE A 310 6.96 -6.43 -1.04
CA ILE A 310 5.84 -6.32 -0.10
C ILE A 310 6.37 -5.74 1.21
N GLN A 311 5.70 -4.69 1.72
CA GLN A 311 5.93 -4.16 3.06
C GLN A 311 4.66 -4.34 3.88
N THR A 312 4.79 -4.95 5.06
CA THR A 312 3.70 -5.01 6.03
C THR A 312 4.11 -4.33 7.33
N ARG A 313 3.16 -3.67 7.99
CA ARG A 313 3.34 -3.03 9.28
C ARG A 313 2.25 -3.50 10.23
N TRP A 314 2.64 -3.77 11.47
CA TRP A 314 1.77 -4.38 12.47
C TRP A 314 1.93 -3.68 13.81
N ARG A 315 0.81 -3.30 14.42
CA ARG A 315 0.79 -2.70 15.76
C ARG A 315 0.45 -3.77 16.80
N PHE A 316 1.11 -3.70 17.94
CA PHE A 316 0.82 -4.58 19.07
C PHE A 316 -0.28 -3.97 19.95
N ASP A 317 -1.35 -4.72 20.18
CA ASP A 317 -2.51 -4.26 20.97
C ASP A 317 -2.44 -4.66 22.46
N GLY A 318 -1.29 -5.17 22.91
CA GLY A 318 -1.10 -5.76 24.25
C GLY A 318 -1.25 -7.28 24.28
N GLN A 319 -1.90 -7.88 23.27
CA GLN A 319 -2.08 -9.32 23.17
C GLN A 319 -1.50 -9.91 21.87
N ARG A 320 -1.71 -9.23 20.75
CA ARG A 320 -1.33 -9.69 19.40
C ARG A 320 -0.96 -8.54 18.49
N PHE A 321 -0.30 -8.89 17.38
CA PHE A 321 -0.02 -7.98 16.29
C PHE A 321 -1.22 -7.91 15.33
N SER A 322 -1.67 -6.70 15.04
CA SER A 322 -2.75 -6.42 14.10
C SER A 322 -2.22 -5.58 12.94
N LEU A 323 -2.58 -5.95 11.70
CA LEU A 323 -2.09 -5.31 10.48
C LEU A 323 -2.52 -3.84 10.44
N SER A 324 -1.57 -2.91 10.39
CA SER A 324 -1.82 -1.47 10.21
C SER A 324 -1.65 -1.02 8.77
N ARG A 325 -0.72 -1.63 8.02
CA ARG A 325 -0.48 -1.32 6.61
C ARG A 325 -0.01 -2.54 5.84
N TYR A 326 -0.56 -2.74 4.65
CA TYR A 326 -0.02 -3.63 3.62
C TYR A 326 0.19 -2.82 2.34
N ALA A 327 1.42 -2.79 1.83
CA ALA A 327 1.76 -2.19 0.56
C ALA A 327 2.56 -3.14 -0.31
N GLN A 328 2.34 -3.06 -1.62
CA GLN A 328 2.94 -3.98 -2.57
C GLN A 328 3.26 -3.27 -3.89
N GLN A 329 4.49 -3.45 -4.35
CA GLN A 329 4.97 -2.98 -5.64
C GLN A 329 5.52 -4.18 -6.41
N PRO A 330 4.73 -4.83 -7.28
CA PRO A 330 5.13 -6.07 -7.95
C PRO A 330 6.17 -5.84 -9.06
N THR A 331 6.23 -4.64 -9.64
CA THR A 331 7.17 -4.31 -10.71
C THR A 331 8.36 -3.54 -10.15
N CYS A 332 9.58 -4.02 -10.43
CA CYS A 332 10.83 -3.33 -10.13
C CYS A 332 11.18 -2.37 -11.27
N ASP A 333 11.07 -1.07 -11.04
CA ASP A 333 11.24 -0.03 -12.06
C ASP A 333 12.05 1.20 -11.57
N ASN A 334 12.74 1.08 -10.44
CA ASN A 334 13.53 2.15 -9.79
C ASN A 334 12.72 3.43 -9.51
N TRP A 335 11.39 3.36 -9.39
CA TRP A 335 10.58 4.56 -9.17
C TRP A 335 10.63 5.03 -7.72
N GLN A 336 10.27 4.17 -6.78
CA GLN A 336 10.07 4.57 -5.38
C GLN A 336 10.33 3.42 -4.40
N GLY A 337 10.65 3.79 -3.16
CA GLY A 337 10.89 2.84 -2.07
C GLY A 337 9.62 2.38 -1.33
N PRO A 338 9.77 1.48 -0.35
CA PRO A 338 8.67 0.77 0.32
C PRO A 338 7.61 1.66 0.99
N ASP A 339 8.02 2.80 1.52
CA ASP A 339 7.12 3.72 2.21
C ASP A 339 6.18 4.47 1.24
N ALA A 340 6.54 4.56 -0.04
CA ALA A 340 5.74 5.19 -1.09
C ALA A 340 4.94 4.18 -1.93
N TRP A 341 5.12 2.87 -1.73
CA TRP A 341 4.37 1.84 -2.47
C TRP A 341 2.86 1.96 -2.26
N PRO A 342 2.05 1.64 -3.29
CA PRO A 342 0.60 1.70 -3.17
C PRO A 342 0.10 0.69 -2.14
N THR A 343 -0.90 1.09 -1.36
CA THR A 343 -1.45 0.29 -0.27
C THR A 343 -2.62 -0.55 -0.74
N LEU A 344 -2.70 -1.79 -0.27
CA LEU A 344 -3.89 -2.64 -0.37
C LEU A 344 -4.69 -2.61 0.94
N TRP A 345 -4.00 -2.42 2.06
CA TRP A 345 -4.66 -2.37 3.36
C TRP A 345 -4.10 -1.23 4.19
N ILE A 346 -5.01 -0.50 4.82
CA ILE A 346 -4.72 0.50 5.85
C ILE A 346 -5.73 0.35 6.99
N THR A 347 -5.35 0.78 8.18
CA THR A 347 -6.23 0.93 9.34
C THR A 347 -6.08 2.32 9.92
N ARG A 348 -7.03 2.73 10.77
CA ARG A 348 -6.87 3.94 11.57
C ARG A 348 -6.18 3.61 12.88
#